data_AF-A0A958SYS0-F1
#
_entry.id   AF-A0A958SYS0-F1
#
_cell.length_a   1.000
_cell.length_b   1.000
_cell.length_c   1.000
_cell.angle_alpha   90.00
_cell.angle_beta   90.00
_cell.angle_gamma   90.00
#
_symmetry.space_group_name_H-M   'P 1'
#
loop_
_entity.id
_entity.type
_entity.pdbx_description
1 polymer ?
#
loop_
_entity_poly.entity_id
_entity_poly.type
_entity_poly.pdbx_seq_one_letter_code
_entity_poly.pdbx_strand_id
1 'polypeptide(L)'
;MRYLLISITVLLVGCASYPKKQKLTVLDTGKQALSIPYFSNPETDYVYKAGIDVFDNHFSGLLIVKKTDENTHRVAFTTEMGSKIFDFSF
;
A
#
# COMPACT_ATOMS: atom_id res chain seq x y z
N MET A 1 7.11 -35.24 45.17
CA MET A 1 7.11 -35.87 43.84
C MET A 1 5.72 -36.17 43.24
N ARG A 2 4.59 -35.94 43.92
CA ARG A 2 3.24 -36.28 43.38
C ARG A 2 2.62 -35.16 42.52
N TYR A 3 2.84 -33.90 42.87
CA TYR A 3 2.29 -32.73 42.17
C TYR A 3 2.97 -32.41 40.83
N LEU A 4 4.23 -32.82 40.67
CA LEU A 4 5.02 -32.56 39.46
C LEU A 4 4.54 -33.42 38.27
N LEU A 5 4.12 -34.67 38.55
CA LEU A 5 3.55 -35.57 37.55
C LEU A 5 2.18 -35.08 37.05
N ILE A 6 1.34 -34.55 37.94
CA ILE A 6 0.01 -34.03 37.58
C ILE A 6 0.15 -32.79 36.68
N SER A 7 1.08 -31.89 37.00
CA SER A 7 1.35 -30.68 36.19
C SER A 7 1.81 -31.02 34.77
N ILE A 8 2.72 -31.99 34.61
CA ILE A 8 3.20 -32.46 33.31
C ILE A 8 2.10 -33.10 32.47
N THR A 9 1.18 -33.83 33.11
CA THR A 9 0.09 -34.51 32.41
C THR A 9 -0.91 -33.51 31.84
N VAL A 10 -1.21 -32.42 32.57
CA VAL A 10 -2.11 -31.34 32.11
C VAL A 10 -1.49 -30.55 30.96
N LEU A 11 -0.17 -30.34 30.95
CA LEU A 11 0.52 -29.61 29.89
C LEU A 11 0.42 -30.31 28.51
N LEU A 12 0.42 -31.64 28.50
CA LEU A 12 0.42 -32.45 27.28
C LEU A 12 -0.95 -32.47 26.57
N VAL A 13 -2.06 -32.18 27.25
CA VAL A 13 -3.40 -32.16 26.66
C VAL A 13 -3.76 -30.81 26.03
N GLY A 14 -3.00 -29.74 26.34
CA GLY A 14 -3.27 -28.38 25.89
C GLY A 14 -2.79 -28.05 24.47
N CYS A 15 -1.83 -28.81 23.91
CA CYS A 15 -1.21 -28.53 22.61
C CYS A 15 -1.95 -29.13 21.41
N ALA A 16 -3.28 -29.20 21.43
CA ALA A 16 -4.04 -29.56 20.24
C ALA A 16 -4.10 -28.36 19.28
N SER A 17 -3.32 -28.41 18.19
CA SER A 17 -3.36 -27.42 17.11
C SER A 17 -4.76 -27.37 16.48
N TYR A 18 -5.57 -26.40 16.92
CA TYR A 18 -6.93 -26.13 16.47
C TYR A 18 -7.09 -25.87 14.94
N PRO A 19 -6.14 -25.22 14.22
CA PRO A 19 -6.40 -24.82 12.83
C PRO A 19 -6.52 -25.99 11.84
N LYS A 20 -5.99 -27.17 12.16
CA LYS A 20 -6.00 -28.33 11.24
C LYS A 20 -7.37 -29.03 11.17
N LYS A 21 -8.21 -28.91 12.20
CA LYS A 21 -9.50 -29.63 12.28
C LYS A 21 -10.63 -28.98 11.49
N GLN A 22 -10.54 -27.68 11.20
CA GLN A 22 -11.62 -26.93 10.56
C GLN A 22 -11.47 -26.76 9.04
N LYS A 23 -10.49 -27.43 8.39
CA LYS A 23 -10.20 -27.28 6.95
C LYS A 23 -10.19 -25.80 6.51
N LEU A 24 -9.66 -24.93 7.36
CA LEU A 24 -9.52 -23.52 7.07
C LEU A 24 -8.46 -23.38 5.98
N THR A 25 -8.90 -23.36 4.73
CA THR A 25 -8.07 -22.97 3.60
C THR A 25 -7.83 -21.48 3.72
N VAL A 26 -6.56 -21.06 3.69
CA VAL A 26 -6.22 -19.66 3.47
C VAL A 26 -6.93 -19.29 2.17
N LEU A 27 -7.92 -18.41 2.26
CA LEU A 27 -8.50 -17.80 1.08
C LEU A 27 -7.35 -17.03 0.45
N ASP A 28 -6.84 -17.58 -0.65
CA ASP A 28 -5.98 -16.84 -1.55
C ASP A 28 -6.90 -15.77 -2.12
N THR A 29 -6.98 -14.63 -1.42
CA THR A 29 -7.52 -13.40 -1.96
C THR A 29 -6.55 -13.05 -3.08
N GLY A 30 -6.71 -13.73 -4.22
CA GLY A 30 -5.94 -13.50 -5.42
C GLY A 30 -5.97 -12.01 -5.60
N LYS A 31 -4.79 -11.39 -5.46
CA LYS A 31 -4.63 -9.93 -5.51
C LYS A 31 -5.41 -9.48 -6.73
N GLN A 32 -6.60 -8.93 -6.52
CA GLN A 32 -7.30 -8.28 -7.61
C GLN A 32 -6.38 -7.12 -7.92
N ALA A 33 -5.59 -7.27 -8.97
CA ALA A 33 -4.79 -6.19 -9.51
C ALA A 33 -5.82 -5.14 -9.90
N LEU A 34 -6.02 -4.17 -9.00
CA LEU A 34 -6.77 -2.95 -9.25
C LEU A 34 -6.06 -2.28 -10.43
N SER A 35 -6.52 -2.59 -11.64
CA SER A 35 -6.05 -1.95 -12.85
C SER A 35 -6.65 -0.55 -12.83
N ILE A 36 -5.90 0.41 -12.28
CA ILE A 36 -6.25 1.82 -12.33
C ILE A 36 -5.98 2.24 -13.78
N PRO A 37 -7.01 2.49 -14.62
CA PRO A 37 -6.78 2.78 -16.04
C PRO A 37 -6.14 4.16 -16.23
N TYR A 38 -6.33 5.06 -15.28
CA TYR A 38 -5.80 6.42 -15.30
C TYR A 38 -4.30 6.42 -15.01
N PHE A 39 -3.53 7.17 -15.79
CA PHE A 39 -2.08 7.33 -15.63
C PHE A 39 -1.27 6.03 -15.73
N SER A 40 -1.82 5.02 -16.41
CA SER A 40 -1.27 3.67 -16.48
C SER A 40 -0.27 3.45 -17.63
N ASN A 41 -0.23 4.38 -18.61
CA ASN A 41 0.69 4.29 -19.73
C ASN A 41 2.11 4.75 -19.32
N PRO A 42 3.13 3.87 -19.34
CA PRO A 42 4.52 4.24 -19.00
C PRO A 42 5.18 5.16 -20.02
N GLU A 43 4.67 5.25 -21.25
CA GLU A 43 5.21 6.12 -22.30
C GLU A 43 4.63 7.54 -22.26
N THR A 44 3.57 7.77 -21.47
CA THR A 44 2.88 9.06 -21.41
C THR A 44 3.13 9.75 -20.07
N ASP A 45 3.69 10.95 -20.13
CA ASP A 45 3.79 11.85 -18.99
C ASP A 45 2.55 12.76 -18.97
N TYR A 46 1.74 12.65 -17.92
CA TYR A 46 0.51 13.40 -17.80
C TYR A 46 0.76 14.71 -17.08
N VAL A 47 0.71 15.82 -17.82
CA VAL A 47 1.02 17.16 -17.31
C VAL A 47 -0.22 18.03 -17.37
N TYR A 48 -0.61 18.59 -16.22
CA TYR A 48 -1.77 19.47 -16.09
C TYR A 48 -1.37 20.78 -15.43
N LYS A 49 -1.95 21.89 -15.88
CA LYS A 49 -1.92 23.14 -15.10
C LYS A 49 -2.89 22.99 -13.92
N ALA A 50 -2.41 23.21 -12.71
CA ALA A 50 -3.19 23.03 -11.49
C ALA A 50 -2.95 24.19 -10.52
N GLY A 51 -3.99 24.54 -9.77
CA GLY A 51 -3.95 25.49 -8.66
C GLY A 51 -4.36 24.77 -7.38
N ILE A 52 -3.62 24.98 -6.29
CA ILE A 52 -3.91 24.40 -4.98
C ILE A 52 -4.09 25.53 -3.98
N ASP A 53 -5.27 25.62 -3.39
CA ASP A 53 -5.58 26.53 -2.28
C ASP A 53 -5.44 25.79 -0.96
N VAL A 54 -4.50 26.20 -0.11
CA VAL A 54 -4.29 25.60 1.21
C VAL A 54 -3.73 26.62 2.20
N PHE A 55 -4.20 26.61 3.45
CA PHE A 55 -3.74 27.53 4.51
C PHE A 55 -3.73 29.00 4.08
N ASP A 56 -4.81 29.47 3.44
CA ASP A 56 -4.93 30.84 2.89
C ASP A 56 -3.86 31.22 1.84
N ASN A 57 -3.17 30.23 1.27
CA ASN A 57 -2.21 30.40 0.19
C ASN A 57 -2.71 29.74 -1.10
N HIS A 58 -2.45 30.37 -2.24
CA HIS A 58 -2.72 29.83 -3.58
C HIS A 58 -1.41 29.45 -4.28
N PHE A 59 -1.26 28.18 -4.64
CA PHE A 59 -0.11 27.67 -5.39
C PHE A 59 -0.52 27.33 -6.82
N SER A 60 -0.03 28.09 -7.80
CA SER A 60 -0.20 27.78 -9.23
C SER A 60 1.02 27.06 -9.78
N GLY A 61 0.80 26.03 -10.59
CA GLY A 61 1.87 25.20 -11.10
C GLY A 61 1.48 24.13 -12.10
N LEU A 62 2.41 23.22 -12.34
CA LEU A 62 2.25 22.02 -13.15
C LEU A 62 2.18 20.80 -12.24
N LEU A 63 1.09 20.04 -12.36
CA LEU A 63 0.94 18.71 -11.80
C LEU A 63 1.39 17.69 -12.85
N ILE A 64 2.37 16.88 -12.50
CA ILE A 64 2.99 15.88 -13.36
C ILE A 64 2.76 14.52 -12.72
N VAL A 65 2.05 13.64 -13.43
CA VAL A 65 1.82 12.25 -13.05
C VAL A 65 2.45 11.35 -14.08
N LYS A 66 3.35 10.47 -13.64
CA LYS A 66 4.07 9.54 -14.52
C LYS A 66 4.15 8.17 -13.89
N LYS A 67 3.97 7.13 -14.70
CA LYS A 67 4.32 5.76 -14.34
C LYS A 67 5.81 5.54 -14.62
N THR A 68 6.61 5.35 -13.57
CA THR A 68 8.07 5.19 -13.71
C THR A 68 8.49 3.73 -13.85
N ASP A 69 7.67 2.80 -13.36
CA ASP A 69 7.88 1.35 -13.46
C ASP A 69 6.51 0.63 -13.49
N GLU A 70 6.48 -0.69 -13.70
CA GLU A 70 5.24 -1.49 -13.78
C GLU A 70 4.28 -1.27 -12.61
N ASN A 71 4.82 -1.07 -11.40
CA ASN A 71 4.07 -0.88 -10.17
C ASN A 71 4.34 0.47 -9.49
N THR A 72 5.14 1.35 -10.11
CA THR A 72 5.59 2.58 -9.46
C THR A 72 5.03 3.81 -10.17
N HIS A 73 4.32 4.65 -9.43
CA HIS A 73 3.81 5.93 -9.92
C HIS A 73 4.48 7.09 -9.18
N ARG A 74 4.88 8.10 -9.93
CA ARG A 74 5.43 9.35 -9.40
C ARG A 74 4.47 10.51 -9.66
N VAL A 75 4.24 11.29 -8.62
CA VAL A 75 3.40 12.49 -8.65
C VAL A 75 4.23 13.66 -8.18
N ALA A 76 4.44 14.65 -9.05
CA ALA A 76 5.19 15.86 -8.74
C ALA A 76 4.33 17.09 -9.01
N PHE A 77 4.47 18.11 -8.16
CA PHE A 77 3.91 19.43 -8.40
C PHE A 77 5.01 20.48 -8.36
N THR A 78 5.08 21.29 -9.41
CA THR A 78 6.11 22.31 -9.58
C THR A 78 5.48 23.66 -9.87
N THR A 79 6.14 24.77 -9.51
CA THR A 79 5.76 26.10 -9.98
C THR A 79 5.88 26.18 -11.51
N GLU A 80 5.26 27.19 -12.12
CA GLU A 80 5.40 27.46 -13.57
C GLU A 80 6.86 27.76 -13.97
N MET A 81 7.69 28.22 -13.03
CA MET A 81 9.13 28.42 -13.24
C MET A 81 9.99 27.16 -13.00
N GLY A 82 9.37 26.03 -12.66
CA GLY A 82 10.05 24.73 -12.53
C GLY A 82 10.57 24.40 -11.12
N SER A 83 10.27 25.20 -10.11
CA SER A 83 10.62 24.87 -8.72
C SER A 83 9.69 23.78 -8.18
N LYS A 84 10.25 22.71 -7.62
CA LYS A 84 9.46 21.61 -7.04
C LYS A 84 8.86 22.03 -5.70
N ILE A 85 7.54 21.88 -5.58
CA ILE A 85 6.79 22.10 -4.33
C ILE A 85 6.70 20.77 -3.58
N PHE A 86 6.28 19.70 -4.27
CA PHE A 86 6.28 18.35 -3.72
C PHE A 86 6.51 17.27 -4.79
N ASP A 87 6.88 16.08 -4.34
CA ASP A 87 7.19 14.93 -5.17
C ASP A 87 7.11 13.64 -4.37
N PHE A 88 6.26 12.74 -4.83
CA PHE A 88 6.01 11.46 -4.19
C PHE A 88 6.12 10.33 -5.20
N SER A 89 6.64 9.18 -4.75
CA SER A 89 6.63 7.93 -5.50
C SER A 89 5.96 6.86 -4.66
N PHE A 90 5.09 6.06 -5.27
CA PHE A 90 4.34 4.96 -4.65
C PHE A 90 4.52 3.68 -5.44
#